data_AF-A0A358XPM5-F1
#
_entry.id   AF-A0A358XPM5-F1
#
_cell.length_a   1.000
_cell.length_b   1.000
_cell.length_c   1.000
_cell.angle_alpha   90.00
_cell.angle_beta   90.00
_cell.angle_gamma   90.00
#
_symmetry.space_group_name_H-M   'P 1'
#
loop_
_entity.id
_entity.type
_entity.pdbx_description
1 polymer ?
#
loop_
_entity_poly.entity_id
_entity_poly.type
_entity_poly.pdbx_seq_one_letter_code
_entity_poly.pdbx_strand_id
1 'polypeptide(L)'
;MQAGSYYVEAKMVGYTTNKSNVFNISKSDHKVPAILLNTDTRKLQEVAVEGKRPMVESKPGKLVLNVENSPLAAGNNALDIVQRAPGVSLDNNNNLQLMGQSGVSVTIDGRQTYMSGEQLVNFLKSTDGNQIKSVEVITTRAAKDDAEGAVGTINMVLKKNRMEGFNGTFNMTAGRGEKFRGNSSLSLN
;
A
#
# COMPACT_ATOMS: atom_id res chain seq x y z
N MET A 1 56.43 -5.04 -37.48
CA MET A 1 55.35 -5.97 -37.07
C MET A 1 55.54 -7.28 -37.85
N GLN A 2 55.36 -8.43 -37.21
CA GLN A 2 55.42 -9.72 -37.91
C GLN A 2 54.16 -9.89 -38.78
N ALA A 3 54.29 -10.62 -39.88
CA ALA A 3 53.15 -10.90 -40.74
C ALA A 3 52.17 -11.83 -40.00
N GLY A 4 50.90 -11.45 -39.95
CA GLY A 4 49.89 -12.17 -39.18
C GLY A 4 48.51 -11.51 -39.25
N SER A 5 47.52 -12.20 -38.71
CA SER A 5 46.15 -11.71 -38.60
C SER A 5 45.98 -10.89 -37.31
N TYR A 6 45.50 -9.66 -37.46
CA TYR A 6 45.30 -8.70 -36.37
C TYR A 6 43.88 -8.15 -36.40
N TYR A 7 43.42 -7.63 -35.26
CA TYR A 7 42.21 -6.82 -35.17
C TYR A 7 42.48 -5.65 -34.21
N VAL A 8 41.71 -4.58 -34.34
CA VAL A 8 41.78 -3.42 -33.44
C VAL A 8 40.54 -3.43 -32.56
N GLU A 9 40.74 -3.31 -31.25
CA GLU A 9 39.66 -3.17 -30.27
C GLU A 9 39.68 -1.74 -29.70
N ALA A 10 38.53 -1.07 -29.74
CA ALA A 10 38.37 0.26 -29.16
C ALA A 10 37.49 0.18 -27.90
N LYS A 11 38.00 0.73 -26.80
CA LYS A 11 37.33 0.78 -25.49
C LYS A 11 37.32 2.21 -24.98
N MET A 12 36.15 2.68 -24.55
CA MET A 12 35.97 4.00 -23.94
C MET A 12 34.92 3.91 -22.85
N VAL A 13 35.13 4.62 -21.73
CA VAL A 13 34.15 4.69 -20.64
C VAL A 13 32.86 5.34 -21.14
N GLY A 14 31.72 4.70 -20.86
CA GLY A 14 30.39 5.15 -21.31
C GLY A 14 30.00 4.69 -22.72
N TYR A 15 30.81 3.85 -23.36
CA TYR A 15 30.54 3.28 -24.68
C TYR A 15 30.73 1.75 -24.68
N THR A 16 30.00 1.05 -25.56
CA THR A 16 30.19 -0.39 -25.75
C THR A 16 31.51 -0.66 -26.47
N THR A 17 32.23 -1.69 -26.03
CA THR A 17 33.47 -2.12 -26.70
C THR A 17 33.15 -2.60 -28.11
N ASN A 18 33.84 -2.05 -29.12
CA ASN A 18 33.67 -2.46 -30.51
C ASN A 18 35.03 -2.86 -31.14
N LYS A 19 34.99 -3.78 -32.09
CA LYS A 19 36.17 -4.37 -32.76
C LYS A 19 36.11 -4.12 -34.26
N SER A 20 37.27 -3.91 -34.88
CA SER A 20 37.38 -3.97 -36.34
C SER A 20 37.23 -5.41 -36.82
N ASN A 21 36.96 -5.57 -38.12
CA ASN A 21 37.18 -6.85 -38.78
C ASN A 21 38.66 -7.27 -38.65
N VAL A 22 38.92 -8.57 -38.72
CA VAL A 22 40.28 -9.12 -38.74
C VAL A 22 40.94 -8.77 -40.08
N PHE A 23 42.17 -8.27 -40.04
CA PHE A 23 42.98 -7.93 -41.22
C PHE A 23 44.38 -8.51 -41.11
N ASN A 24 44.99 -8.80 -42.26
CA ASN A 24 46.34 -9.34 -42.33
C ASN A 24 47.34 -8.21 -42.58
N ILE A 25 48.33 -8.08 -41.71
CA ILE A 25 49.43 -7.12 -41.91
C ILE A 25 50.54 -7.83 -42.68
N SER A 26 50.95 -7.28 -43.83
CA SER A 26 52.21 -7.59 -44.52
C SER A 26 53.18 -6.42 -44.37
N LYS A 27 54.38 -6.45 -44.97
CA LYS A 27 55.44 -5.42 -44.81
C LYS A 27 55.06 -4.00 -45.30
N SER A 28 53.79 -3.74 -45.62
CA SER A 28 53.25 -2.46 -46.07
C SER A 28 52.21 -1.91 -45.10
N ASP A 29 52.05 -0.59 -45.07
CA ASP A 29 51.07 0.08 -44.22
C ASP A 29 49.63 -0.37 -44.51
N HIS A 30 48.87 -0.66 -43.46
CA HIS A 30 47.46 -1.07 -43.54
C HIS A 30 46.56 -0.05 -42.84
N LYS A 31 45.62 0.53 -43.58
CA LYS A 31 44.68 1.52 -43.06
C LYS A 31 43.43 0.83 -42.52
N VAL A 32 43.20 0.95 -41.21
CA VAL A 32 41.99 0.40 -40.55
C VAL A 32 40.85 1.42 -40.67
N PRO A 33 39.62 1.00 -41.03
CA PRO A 33 38.44 1.87 -41.04
C PRO A 33 38.11 2.43 -39.64
N ALA A 34 37.40 3.55 -39.59
CA ALA A 34 36.96 4.14 -38.33
C ALA A 34 36.03 3.18 -37.57
N ILE A 35 36.30 2.97 -36.28
CA ILE A 35 35.45 2.16 -35.39
C ILE A 35 34.44 3.09 -34.72
N LEU A 36 33.16 2.91 -35.04
CA LEU A 36 32.05 3.64 -34.40
C LEU A 36 31.72 2.98 -33.05
N LEU A 37 31.78 3.76 -31.99
CA LEU A 37 31.39 3.34 -30.64
C LEU A 37 29.96 3.78 -30.36
N ASN A 38 29.13 2.85 -29.88
CA ASN A 38 27.77 3.17 -29.44
C ASN A 38 27.78 3.48 -27.95
N THR A 39 27.06 4.51 -27.52
CA THR A 39 26.95 4.88 -26.11
C THR A 39 26.34 3.73 -25.32
N ASP A 40 27.00 3.31 -24.25
CA ASP A 40 26.50 2.30 -23.32
C ASP A 40 25.51 2.98 -22.36
N THR A 41 24.26 3.11 -22.80
CA THR A 41 23.17 3.57 -21.94
C THR A 41 22.79 2.43 -20.99
N ARG A 42 23.59 2.24 -19.94
CA ARG A 42 23.17 1.46 -18.77
C ARG A 42 21.96 2.14 -18.15
N LYS A 43 20.75 1.68 -18.52
CA LYS A 43 19.55 1.97 -17.76
C LYS A 43 19.76 1.38 -16.38
N LEU A 44 19.95 2.24 -15.38
CA LEU A 44 19.92 1.85 -13.98
C LEU A 44 18.58 1.15 -13.74
N GLN A 45 18.60 -0.07 -13.22
CA GLN A 45 17.39 -0.68 -12.70
C GLN A 45 16.88 0.21 -11.58
N GLU A 46 15.75 0.85 -11.84
CA GLU A 46 15.04 1.66 -10.87
C GLU A 46 14.67 0.75 -9.70
N VAL A 47 15.15 1.09 -8.49
CA VAL A 47 14.82 0.33 -7.29
C VAL A 47 13.38 0.66 -6.94
N ALA A 48 12.45 -0.21 -7.35
CA ALA A 48 11.06 -0.11 -6.92
C ALA A 48 11.01 -0.38 -5.40
N VAL A 49 10.93 0.68 -4.61
CA VAL A 49 10.64 0.58 -3.18
C VAL A 49 9.15 0.22 -3.06
N GLU A 50 8.82 -1.06 -3.15
CA GLU A 50 7.51 -1.58 -2.74
C GLU A 50 7.43 -1.54 -1.20
N GLY A 51 7.25 -0.33 -0.66
CA GLY A 51 7.12 -0.11 0.77
C GLY A 51 5.80 -0.65 1.29
N LYS A 52 5.77 -1.93 1.69
CA LYS A 52 4.69 -2.45 2.55
C LYS A 52 4.73 -1.66 3.86
N ARG A 53 3.61 -1.02 4.22
CA ARG A 53 3.51 -0.35 5.52
C ARG A 53 3.77 -1.37 6.63
N PRO A 54 4.58 -1.03 7.65
CA PRO A 54 4.80 -1.93 8.77
C PRO A 54 3.48 -2.17 9.50
N MET A 55 3.27 -3.39 9.97
CA MET A 55 2.03 -3.79 10.66
C MET A 55 1.79 -2.96 11.93
N VAL A 56 2.85 -2.63 12.66
CA VAL A 56 2.78 -1.73 13.82
C VAL A 56 3.75 -0.58 13.59
N GLU A 57 3.28 0.65 13.81
CA GLU A 57 4.07 1.87 13.67
C GLU A 57 3.96 2.68 14.96
N SER A 58 5.10 3.13 15.50
CA SER A 58 5.13 4.04 16.64
C SER A 58 5.20 5.47 16.14
N LYS A 59 4.23 6.29 16.53
CA LYS A 59 4.19 7.73 16.24
C LYS A 59 4.26 8.51 17.55
N PRO A 60 4.66 9.79 17.52
CA PRO A 60 4.62 10.64 18.70
C PRO A 60 3.24 10.59 19.36
N GLY A 61 3.19 10.00 20.55
CA GLY A 61 2.00 9.89 21.38
C GLY A 61 0.94 8.87 20.98
N LYS A 62 1.19 8.04 19.95
CA LYS A 62 0.27 6.95 19.56
C LYS A 62 0.97 5.77 18.90
N LEU A 63 0.44 4.56 19.15
CA LEU A 63 0.80 3.35 18.44
C LEU A 63 -0.26 3.06 17.38
N VAL A 64 0.15 2.72 16.16
CA VAL A 64 -0.76 2.47 15.04
C VAL A 64 -0.59 1.04 14.57
N LEU A 65 -1.65 0.23 14.69
CA LEU A 65 -1.77 -1.06 14.03
C LEU A 65 -2.36 -0.84 12.64
N ASN A 66 -1.57 -1.07 11.60
CA ASN A 66 -1.99 -1.04 10.21
C ASN A 66 -2.67 -2.36 9.84
N VAL A 67 -3.95 -2.27 9.46
CA VAL A 67 -4.82 -3.43 9.17
C VAL A 67 -5.10 -3.51 7.66
N GLU A 68 -5.09 -2.37 6.98
CA GLU A 68 -5.24 -2.26 5.53
C GLU A 68 -4.21 -3.16 4.79
N ASN A 69 -4.70 -4.02 3.91
CA ASN A 69 -3.92 -4.98 3.12
C ASN A 69 -3.11 -6.00 3.96
N SER A 70 -3.46 -6.18 5.24
CA SER A 70 -2.86 -7.18 6.12
C SER A 70 -3.72 -8.45 6.16
N PRO A 71 -3.13 -9.64 6.36
CA PRO A 71 -3.86 -10.87 6.69
C PRO A 71 -4.77 -10.73 7.92
N LEU A 72 -4.52 -9.74 8.78
CA LEU A 72 -5.40 -9.40 9.89
C LEU A 72 -6.82 -9.00 9.46
N ALA A 73 -6.96 -8.29 8.33
CA ALA A 73 -8.25 -7.84 7.85
C ALA A 73 -9.11 -9.01 7.32
N ALA A 74 -8.44 -10.00 6.72
CA ALA A 74 -9.11 -11.14 6.09
C ALA A 74 -9.59 -12.14 7.15
N GLY A 75 -10.91 -12.31 7.25
CA GLY A 75 -11.53 -13.36 8.07
C GLY A 75 -11.63 -13.05 9.56
N ASN A 76 -11.28 -11.83 10.00
CA ASN A 76 -11.50 -11.38 11.38
C ASN A 76 -12.53 -10.25 11.41
N ASN A 77 -13.26 -10.12 12.53
CA ASN A 77 -14.13 -8.96 12.77
C ASN A 77 -13.33 -7.81 13.41
N ALA A 78 -13.97 -6.64 13.58
CA ALA A 78 -13.31 -5.49 14.18
C ALA A 78 -12.87 -5.71 15.62
N LEU A 79 -13.61 -6.48 16.40
CA LEU A 79 -13.26 -6.77 17.79
C LEU A 79 -11.95 -7.56 17.87
N ASP A 80 -11.78 -8.57 17.01
CA ASP A 80 -10.57 -9.39 16.94
C ASP A 80 -9.35 -8.55 16.52
N ILE A 81 -9.57 -7.60 15.62
CA ILE A 81 -8.53 -6.69 15.15
C ILE A 81 -8.12 -5.69 16.24
N VAL A 82 -9.11 -5.13 16.94
CA VAL A 82 -8.87 -4.20 18.06
C VAL A 82 -8.12 -4.89 19.20
N GLN A 83 -8.44 -6.14 19.52
CA GLN A 83 -7.71 -6.93 20.52
C GLN A 83 -6.25 -7.24 20.13
N ARG A 84 -5.92 -7.22 18.83
CA ARG A 84 -4.53 -7.37 18.35
C ARG A 84 -3.74 -6.06 18.42
N ALA A 85 -4.39 -4.94 18.75
CA ALA A 85 -3.70 -3.68 18.95
C ALA A 85 -2.85 -3.72 20.23
N PRO A 86 -1.67 -3.08 20.24
CA PRO A 86 -0.76 -3.12 21.39
C PRO A 86 -1.43 -2.63 22.68
N GLY A 87 -1.45 -3.49 23.71
CA GLY A 87 -1.99 -3.16 25.03
C GLY A 87 -3.51 -3.16 25.11
N VAL A 88 -4.24 -3.53 24.07
CA VAL A 88 -5.71 -3.61 24.12
C VAL A 88 -6.14 -5.03 24.48
N SER A 89 -7.11 -5.15 25.38
CA SER A 89 -7.69 -6.45 25.78
C SER A 89 -9.13 -6.27 26.27
N LEU A 90 -9.79 -7.37 26.63
CA LEU A 90 -11.13 -7.37 27.24
C LEU A 90 -11.03 -7.74 28.72
N ASP A 91 -11.87 -7.12 29.55
CA ASP A 91 -12.07 -7.53 30.95
C ASP A 91 -13.05 -8.72 31.06
N ASN A 92 -13.31 -9.18 32.28
CA ASN A 92 -14.26 -10.27 32.57
C ASN A 92 -15.72 -9.93 32.21
N ASN A 93 -16.02 -8.65 31.98
CA ASN A 93 -17.33 -8.11 31.64
C ASN A 93 -17.42 -7.73 30.15
N ASN A 94 -16.45 -8.16 29.34
CA ASN A 94 -16.30 -7.84 27.92
C ASN A 94 -16.13 -6.33 27.63
N ASN A 95 -15.66 -5.51 28.56
CA ASN A 95 -15.30 -4.13 28.25
C ASN A 95 -13.88 -4.07 27.71
N LEU A 96 -13.64 -3.15 26.77
CA LEU A 96 -12.29 -2.87 26.30
C LEU A 96 -11.49 -2.20 27.42
N GLN A 97 -10.27 -2.68 27.60
CA GLN A 97 -9.28 -2.15 28.53
C GLN A 97 -7.98 -1.86 27.78
N LEU A 98 -7.27 -0.84 28.26
CA LEU A 98 -5.97 -0.44 27.72
C LEU A 98 -4.91 -0.61 28.81
N MET A 99 -3.86 -1.38 28.51
CA MET A 99 -2.77 -1.71 29.43
C MET A 99 -3.27 -2.25 30.78
N GLY A 100 -4.38 -3.00 30.77
CA GLY A 100 -5.02 -3.57 31.96
C GLY A 100 -5.83 -2.59 32.82
N GLN A 101 -6.03 -1.35 32.35
CA GLN A 101 -6.86 -0.37 33.03
C GLN A 101 -8.17 -0.14 32.25
N SER A 102 -9.28 -0.09 32.99
CA SER A 102 -10.61 0.20 32.49
C SER A 102 -10.83 1.71 32.31
N GLY A 103 -11.88 2.11 31.59
CA GLY A 103 -12.17 3.53 31.34
C GLY A 103 -11.43 4.08 30.11
N VAL A 104 -11.26 3.28 29.07
CA VAL A 104 -10.71 3.72 27.79
C VAL A 104 -11.80 4.40 26.96
N SER A 105 -11.47 5.53 26.33
CA SER A 105 -12.37 6.16 25.35
C SER A 105 -12.23 5.46 24.01
N VAL A 106 -13.35 5.20 23.34
CA VAL A 106 -13.35 4.59 22.00
C VAL A 106 -13.89 5.59 20.99
N THR A 107 -13.13 5.78 19.92
CA THR A 107 -13.51 6.67 18.83
C THR A 107 -13.49 5.93 17.51
N ILE A 108 -14.38 6.31 16.60
CA ILE A 108 -14.40 5.85 15.21
C ILE A 108 -14.16 7.06 14.32
N ASP A 109 -13.10 7.03 13.51
CA ASP A 109 -12.64 8.15 12.69
C ASP A 109 -12.50 9.46 13.50
N GLY A 110 -12.04 9.35 14.76
CA GLY A 110 -11.86 10.48 15.67
C GLY A 110 -13.16 11.02 16.31
N ARG A 111 -14.31 10.38 16.09
CA ARG A 111 -15.59 10.73 16.74
C ARG A 111 -15.87 9.80 17.92
N GLN A 112 -16.22 10.37 19.07
CA GLN A 112 -16.54 9.63 20.29
C GLN A 112 -17.79 8.78 20.11
N THR A 113 -17.73 7.52 20.54
CA THR A 113 -18.86 6.60 20.53
C THR A 113 -19.54 6.61 21.89
N TYR A 114 -20.83 6.96 21.96
CA TYR A 114 -21.63 6.93 23.20
C TYR A 114 -22.33 5.58 23.41
N MET A 115 -21.64 4.48 23.09
CA MET A 115 -22.19 3.12 23.23
C MET A 115 -21.78 2.55 24.59
N SER A 116 -22.63 1.73 25.20
CA SER A 116 -22.20 0.92 26.35
C SER A 116 -21.14 -0.11 25.92
N GLY A 117 -20.35 -0.64 26.85
CA GLY A 117 -19.31 -1.62 26.55
C GLY A 117 -19.83 -2.83 25.76
N GLU A 118 -20.99 -3.35 26.14
CA GLU A 118 -21.65 -4.47 25.44
C GLU A 118 -22.13 -4.09 24.02
N GLN A 119 -22.73 -2.91 23.86
CA GLN A 119 -23.18 -2.42 22.55
C GLN A 119 -22.00 -2.22 21.61
N LEU A 120 -20.89 -1.68 22.12
CA LEU A 120 -19.66 -1.51 21.36
C LEU A 120 -19.10 -2.86 20.93
N VAL A 121 -18.99 -3.84 21.83
CA VAL A 121 -18.54 -5.20 21.49
C VAL A 121 -19.39 -5.82 20.40
N ASN A 122 -20.72 -5.69 20.49
CA ASN A 122 -21.64 -6.23 19.50
C ASN A 122 -21.46 -5.55 18.14
N PHE A 123 -21.27 -4.23 18.12
CA PHE A 123 -20.95 -3.49 16.90
C PHE A 123 -19.59 -3.91 16.29
N LEU A 124 -18.57 -4.11 17.12
CA LEU A 124 -17.25 -4.56 16.66
C LEU A 124 -17.26 -5.99 16.14
N LYS A 125 -18.08 -6.86 16.72
CA LYS A 125 -18.29 -8.24 16.22
C LYS A 125 -19.01 -8.26 14.86
N SER A 126 -19.93 -7.34 14.63
CA SER A 126 -20.68 -7.26 13.36
C SER A 126 -19.93 -6.50 12.26
N THR A 127 -18.91 -5.72 12.62
CA THR A 127 -18.09 -4.97 11.65
C THR A 127 -17.03 -5.87 11.03
N ASP A 128 -17.00 -5.92 9.70
CA ASP A 128 -16.02 -6.70 8.93
C ASP A 128 -14.63 -6.04 9.04
N GLY A 129 -13.60 -6.84 9.34
CA GLY A 129 -12.22 -6.38 9.43
C GLY A 129 -11.67 -5.74 8.15
N ASN A 130 -12.22 -6.08 6.99
CA ASN A 130 -11.91 -5.46 5.72
C ASN A 130 -12.31 -3.99 5.65
N GLN A 131 -13.24 -3.53 6.48
CA GLN A 131 -13.64 -2.13 6.57
C GLN A 131 -12.68 -1.30 7.42
N ILE A 132 -11.73 -1.93 8.11
CA ILE A 132 -10.80 -1.23 9.00
C ILE A 132 -9.52 -0.92 8.26
N LYS A 133 -9.10 0.34 8.35
CA LYS A 133 -7.82 0.81 7.82
C LYS A 133 -6.71 0.61 8.85
N SER A 134 -6.95 1.08 10.07
CA SER A 134 -5.97 1.01 11.16
C SER A 134 -6.66 1.15 12.52
N VAL A 135 -6.02 0.61 13.56
CA VAL A 135 -6.38 0.85 14.96
C VAL A 135 -5.26 1.65 15.60
N GLU A 136 -5.58 2.82 16.14
CA GLU A 136 -4.64 3.69 16.82
C GLU A 136 -4.89 3.64 18.32
N VAL A 137 -3.82 3.47 19.08
CA VAL A 137 -3.82 3.48 20.54
C VAL A 137 -3.11 4.76 20.97
N ILE A 138 -3.88 5.68 21.54
CA ILE A 138 -3.42 7.01 21.96
C ILE A 138 -3.30 6.98 23.47
N THR A 139 -2.06 6.99 23.96
CA THR A 139 -1.74 6.98 25.40
C THR A 139 -1.25 8.34 25.90
N THR A 140 -1.05 9.30 25.00
CA THR A 140 -0.74 10.67 25.40
C THR A 140 -2.01 11.38 25.81
N ARG A 141 -2.03 11.88 27.05
CA ARG A 141 -3.09 12.78 27.52
C ARG A 141 -3.04 14.03 26.65
N ALA A 142 -3.90 14.13 25.65
CA ALA A 142 -4.20 15.42 25.07
C ALA A 142 -4.91 16.24 26.15
N ALA A 143 -4.60 17.53 26.28
CA ALA A 143 -5.22 18.41 27.28
C ALA A 143 -6.75 18.51 27.19
N LYS A 144 -7.37 17.94 26.14
CA LYS A 144 -8.82 17.88 25.94
C LYS A 144 -9.48 16.63 26.56
N ASP A 145 -8.70 15.57 26.84
CA ASP A 145 -9.18 14.28 27.35
C ASP A 145 -9.11 14.16 28.89
N ASP A 146 -8.55 15.17 29.57
CA ASP A 146 -8.34 15.20 31.02
C ASP A 146 -9.66 15.38 31.82
N ALA A 147 -10.80 15.56 31.14
CA ALA A 147 -12.10 15.79 31.77
C ALA A 147 -12.86 14.50 32.16
N GLU A 148 -12.53 13.34 31.58
CA GLU A 148 -13.26 12.08 31.82
C GLU A 148 -12.47 11.02 32.60
N GLY A 149 -11.21 11.29 32.96
CA GLY A 149 -10.36 10.31 33.66
C GLY A 149 -10.00 9.09 32.81
N ALA A 150 -10.06 9.22 31.48
CA ALA A 150 -9.77 8.14 30.56
C ALA A 150 -8.28 7.79 30.55
N VAL A 151 -7.98 6.49 30.61
CA VAL A 151 -6.61 5.95 30.59
C VAL A 151 -5.91 6.23 29.25
N GLY A 152 -6.71 6.36 28.19
CA GLY A 152 -6.29 6.64 26.83
C GLY A 152 -7.45 6.47 25.86
N THR A 153 -7.17 6.61 24.58
CA THR A 153 -8.16 6.53 23.52
C THR A 153 -7.79 5.45 22.50
N ILE A 154 -8.72 4.53 22.22
CA ILE A 154 -8.62 3.58 21.11
C ILE A 154 -9.41 4.16 19.95
N ASN A 155 -8.71 4.56 18.90
CA ASN A 155 -9.32 5.10 17.69
C ASN A 155 -9.31 4.06 16.57
N MET A 156 -10.48 3.69 16.07
CA MET A 156 -10.61 2.87 14.88
C MET A 156 -10.80 3.76 13.66
N VAL A 157 -9.89 3.62 12.70
CA VAL A 157 -9.98 4.33 11.42
C VAL A 157 -10.56 3.38 10.40
N LEU A 158 -11.71 3.75 9.83
CA LEU A 158 -12.33 2.97 8.78
C LEU A 158 -11.65 3.25 7.43
N LYS A 159 -11.70 2.27 6.53
CA LYS A 159 -11.36 2.50 5.13
C LYS A 159 -12.40 3.46 4.60
N LYS A 160 -11.95 4.63 4.16
CA LYS A 160 -12.79 5.52 3.38
C LYS A 160 -13.20 4.78 2.13
N ASN A 161 -14.48 4.43 2.04
CA ASN A 161 -15.01 3.90 0.81
C ASN A 161 -14.85 5.01 -0.22
N ARG A 162 -13.98 4.81 -1.21
CA ARG A 162 -13.69 5.79 -2.27
C ARG A 162 -14.87 5.87 -3.27
N MET A 163 -16.10 5.65 -2.79
CA MET A 163 -17.35 5.89 -3.50
C MET A 163 -17.87 7.32 -3.28
N GLU A 164 -17.02 8.25 -2.82
CA GLU A 164 -17.24 9.67 -3.08
C GLU A 164 -16.81 9.97 -4.52
N GLY A 165 -17.66 9.57 -5.46
CA GLY A 165 -17.51 9.78 -6.89
C GLY A 165 -18.87 9.60 -7.57
N PHE A 166 -19.05 10.22 -8.74
CA PHE A 166 -20.27 10.10 -9.55
C PHE A 166 -20.53 8.64 -9.92
N ASN A 167 -21.56 8.02 -9.34
CA ASN A 167 -21.91 6.63 -9.63
C ASN A 167 -22.95 6.61 -10.75
N GLY A 168 -22.54 6.25 -11.96
CA GLY A 168 -23.44 6.13 -13.10
C GLY A 168 -23.40 4.74 -13.73
N THR A 169 -24.56 4.18 -14.05
CA THR A 169 -24.69 2.93 -14.81
C THR A 169 -25.43 3.17 -16.11
N PHE A 170 -24.79 2.87 -17.23
CA PHE A 170 -25.38 2.91 -18.57
C PHE A 170 -25.61 1.47 -19.05
N ASN A 171 -26.86 1.11 -19.35
CA ASN A 171 -27.23 -0.16 -19.91
C ASN A 171 -27.78 0.05 -21.31
N MET A 172 -27.34 -0.74 -22.26
CA MET A 172 -27.85 -0.75 -23.63
C MET A 172 -28.11 -2.19 -24.03
N THR A 173 -29.37 -2.50 -24.29
CA THR A 173 -29.82 -3.84 -24.67
C THR A 173 -30.43 -3.75 -26.05
N ALA A 174 -29.92 -4.54 -27.00
CA ALA A 174 -30.51 -4.66 -28.33
C ALA A 174 -30.78 -6.13 -28.65
N GLY A 175 -31.92 -6.43 -29.25
CA GLY A 175 -32.34 -7.77 -29.62
C GLY A 175 -33.13 -7.75 -30.93
N ARG A 176 -32.96 -8.78 -31.76
CA ARG A 176 -33.63 -8.92 -33.05
C ARG A 176 -34.46 -10.20 -33.08
N GLY A 177 -35.78 -10.04 -33.11
CA GLY A 177 -36.74 -11.10 -33.47
C GLY A 177 -37.36 -10.77 -34.83
N GLU A 178 -38.70 -10.86 -34.97
CA GLU A 178 -39.39 -10.37 -36.17
C GLU A 178 -39.24 -8.86 -36.42
N LYS A 179 -39.01 -8.09 -35.35
CA LYS A 179 -38.69 -6.65 -35.42
C LYS A 179 -37.48 -6.34 -34.54
N PHE A 180 -36.71 -5.33 -34.92
CA PHE A 180 -35.59 -4.83 -34.12
C PHE A 180 -36.12 -4.13 -32.87
N ARG A 181 -35.58 -4.47 -31.69
CA ARG A 181 -35.94 -3.84 -30.42
C ARG A 181 -34.67 -3.48 -29.67
N GLY A 182 -34.60 -2.26 -29.18
CA GLY A 182 -33.50 -1.78 -28.35
C GLY A 182 -34.04 -0.99 -27.16
N ASN A 183 -33.37 -1.09 -26.03
CA ASN A 183 -33.61 -0.27 -24.86
C ASN A 183 -32.27 0.27 -24.35
N SER A 184 -32.25 1.52 -23.91
CA SER A 184 -31.09 2.13 -23.27
C SER A 184 -31.56 2.79 -21.98
N SER A 185 -30.85 2.54 -20.88
CA SER A 185 -31.11 3.16 -19.59
C SER A 185 -29.83 3.75 -19.01
N LEU A 186 -29.95 4.90 -18.39
CA LEU A 186 -28.89 5.56 -17.65
C LEU A 186 -29.43 5.86 -16.25
N SER A 187 -28.72 5.44 -15.21
CA SER A 187 -29.04 5.76 -13.82
C SER A 187 -27.82 6.32 -13.11
N LEU A 188 -28.02 7.35 -12.30
CA LEU A 188 -26.99 8.09 -11.56
C LEU A 188 -27.37 8.10 -10.07
N ASN A 189 -26.39 7.85 -9.18
CA ASN A 189 -26.50 7.94 -7.72
C ASN A 189 -25.46 8.91 -7.17
#